data_AF-A0A920ITZ8-F1
#
_entry.id   AF-A0A920ITZ8-F1
#
_cell.length_a   1.000
_cell.length_b   1.000
_cell.length_c   1.000
_cell.angle_alpha   90.00
_cell.angle_beta   90.00
_cell.angle_gamma   90.00
#
_symmetry.space_group_name_H-M   'P 1'
#
loop_
_entity.id
_entity.type
_entity.pdbx_description
1 polymer ?
#
loop_
_entity_poly.entity_id
_entity_poly.type
_entity_poly.pdbx_seq_one_letter_code
_entity_poly.pdbx_strand_id
1 'polypeptide(L)'
;MRSLGIGFAYLMVYSSPIQVVIILWGLWIISTSDYTFLGLSSKEFLYENLLILHDFAYSLFWGSEIWKAYLDFWYQFPLIIMVSLKLAISTWLGLWLLKKLK
;
A
#
# COMPACT_ATOMS: atom_id res chain seq x y z
N MET A 1 9.35 -12.24 22.55
CA MET A 1 8.19 -12.31 21.62
C MET A 1 7.20 -11.15 21.83
N ARG A 2 6.78 -10.83 23.06
CA ARG A 2 5.87 -9.69 23.36
C ARG A 2 6.36 -8.33 22.82
N SER A 3 7.64 -8.00 23.00
CA SER A 3 8.25 -6.76 22.49
C SER A 3 8.22 -6.64 20.96
N LEU A 4 8.41 -7.75 20.24
CA LEU A 4 8.36 -7.77 18.78
C LEU A 4 6.94 -7.54 18.27
N GLY A 5 5.95 -8.14 18.93
CA GLY A 5 4.54 -7.89 18.61
C GLY A 5 4.16 -6.42 18.79
N ILE A 6 4.55 -5.80 19.92
CA ILE A 6 4.30 -4.37 20.16
C ILE A 6 4.96 -3.49 19.07
N GLY A 7 6.22 -3.79 18.72
CA GLY A 7 6.92 -3.07 17.64
C GLY A 7 6.21 -3.20 16.29
N PHE A 8 5.78 -4.40 15.92
CA PHE A 8 5.00 -4.64 14.71
C PHE A 8 3.67 -3.87 14.71
N ALA A 9 2.95 -3.86 15.84
CA ALA A 9 1.71 -3.12 15.98
C ALA A 9 1.89 -1.61 15.78
N TYR A 10 2.97 -1.05 16.34
CA TYR A 10 3.34 0.34 16.10
C TYR A 10 3.63 0.60 14.62
N LEU A 11 4.38 -0.26 13.93
CA LEU A 11 4.64 -0.13 12.49
C LEU A 11 3.33 -0.06 11.70
N MET A 12 2.36 -0.94 12.00
CA MET A 12 1.07 -0.94 11.32
C MET A 12 0.32 0.39 11.48
N VAL A 13 0.28 0.94 12.70
CA VAL A 13 -0.40 2.22 12.99
C VAL A 13 0.37 3.43 12.43
N TYR A 14 1.71 3.44 12.54
CA TYR A 14 2.53 4.53 12.02
C TYR A 14 2.61 4.57 10.50
N SER A 15 2.28 3.46 9.81
CA SER A 15 2.13 3.47 8.36
C SER A 15 0.84 4.16 7.89
N SER A 16 -0.16 4.33 8.77
CA SER A 16 -1.48 4.87 8.41
C SER A 16 -1.46 6.30 7.84
N PRO A 17 -0.69 7.26 8.39
CA PRO A 17 -0.58 8.60 7.80
C PRO A 17 -0.05 8.59 6.37
N ILE A 18 0.95 7.74 6.08
CA ILE A 18 1.50 7.58 4.72
C ILE A 18 0.43 7.06 3.76
N GLN A 19 -0.37 6.08 4.21
CA GLN A 19 -1.47 5.54 3.40
C GLN A 19 -2.55 6.61 3.13
N VAL A 20 -2.87 7.47 4.11
CA VAL A 20 -3.78 8.61 3.91
C VAL A 20 -3.24 9.58 2.87
N VAL A 21 -1.95 9.92 2.92
CA VAL A 21 -1.30 10.77 1.91
C VAL A 21 -1.41 10.16 0.51
N ILE A 22 -1.16 8.85 0.37
CA ILE A 22 -1.30 8.16 -0.92
C ILE A 22 -2.74 8.21 -1.43
N ILE A 23 -3.75 8.03 -0.56
CA ILE A 23 -5.17 8.13 -0.95
C ILE A 23 -5.47 9.55 -1.45
N LEU A 24 -5.08 10.58 -0.71
CA LEU A 24 -5.32 11.98 -1.10
C LEU A 24 -4.62 12.33 -2.42
N TRP A 25 -3.40 11.84 -2.61
CA TRP A 25 -2.66 12.01 -3.86
C TRP A 25 -3.37 11.30 -5.02
N GLY A 26 -3.80 10.05 -4.84
CA GLY A 26 -4.58 9.34 -5.86
C GLY A 26 -5.86 10.06 -6.25
N LEU A 27 -6.59 10.61 -5.27
CA LEU A 27 -7.79 11.41 -5.54
C LEU A 27 -7.47 12.70 -6.30
N TRP A 28 -6.35 13.36 -5.97
CA TRP A 28 -5.88 14.53 -6.69
C TRP A 28 -5.57 14.20 -8.16
N ILE A 29 -4.88 13.09 -8.43
CA ILE A 29 -4.61 12.61 -9.80
C ILE A 29 -5.93 12.36 -10.55
N ILE A 30 -6.86 11.61 -9.95
CA ILE A 30 -8.17 11.33 -10.56
C ILE A 30 -8.93 12.64 -10.86
N SER A 31 -8.81 13.67 -10.01
CA SER A 31 -9.47 14.96 -10.24
C SER A 31 -8.84 15.83 -11.33
N THR A 32 -7.60 15.55 -11.73
CA THR A 32 -6.79 16.39 -12.65
C THR A 32 -6.41 15.68 -13.95
N SER A 33 -6.83 14.43 -14.13
CA SER A 33 -6.49 13.58 -15.27
C SER A 33 -7.73 12.82 -15.78
N ASP A 34 -7.55 12.05 -16.85
CA ASP A 34 -8.61 11.22 -17.44
C ASP A 34 -8.83 9.90 -16.67
N TYR A 35 -8.08 9.66 -15.58
CA TYR A 35 -8.26 8.48 -14.75
C TYR A 35 -9.62 8.51 -14.05
N THR A 36 -10.29 7.36 -14.02
CA THR A 36 -11.49 7.16 -13.20
C THR A 36 -11.12 6.62 -11.82
N PHE A 37 -12.05 6.69 -10.88
CA PHE A 37 -11.87 6.15 -9.52
C PHE A 37 -11.47 4.66 -9.48
N LEU A 38 -11.95 3.87 -10.45
CA LEU A 38 -11.60 2.45 -10.61
C LEU A 38 -10.49 2.22 -11.65
N GLY A 39 -10.11 3.26 -12.39
CA GLY A 39 -9.15 3.19 -13.49
C GLY A 39 -7.70 3.35 -13.04
N LEU A 40 -7.44 4.19 -12.04
CA LEU A 40 -6.08 4.38 -11.53
C LEU A 40 -5.62 3.17 -10.72
N SER A 41 -4.83 2.29 -11.34
CA SER A 41 -4.24 1.14 -10.66
C SER A 41 -3.05 1.53 -9.77
N SER A 42 -2.70 0.66 -8.83
CA SER A 42 -1.49 0.88 -8.00
C SER A 42 -0.22 0.82 -8.83
N LYS A 43 -0.22 0.02 -9.91
CA LYS A 43 0.90 -0.09 -10.86
C LYS A 43 1.14 1.23 -11.59
N GLU A 44 0.11 1.79 -12.21
CA GLU A 44 0.20 3.05 -12.95
C GLU A 44 0.60 4.19 -12.03
N PHE A 45 -0.02 4.29 -10.84
CA PHE A 45 0.35 5.29 -9.85
C PHE A 45 1.84 5.25 -9.53
N LEU A 46 2.38 4.06 -9.26
CA LEU A 46 3.80 3.89 -8.95
C LEU A 46 4.69 4.19 -10.16
N TYR A 47 4.34 3.70 -11.35
CA TYR A 47 5.13 3.92 -12.55
C TYR A 47 5.22 5.40 -12.92
N GLU A 48 4.11 6.14 -12.84
CA GLU A 48 4.04 7.54 -13.26
C GLU A 48 4.55 8.54 -12.21
N ASN A 49 4.38 8.24 -10.91
CA ASN A 49 4.70 9.18 -9.84
C ASN A 49 5.91 8.78 -9.00
N LEU A 50 6.23 7.48 -8.94
CA LEU A 50 7.22 6.90 -8.04
C LEU A 50 8.05 5.81 -8.76
N LEU A 51 8.57 6.11 -9.95
CA LEU A 51 9.25 5.15 -10.82
C LEU A 51 10.41 4.41 -10.10
N ILE A 52 11.17 5.11 -9.25
CA ILE A 52 12.25 4.50 -8.46
C ILE A 52 11.67 3.44 -7.49
N LEU A 53 10.53 3.71 -6.86
CA LEU A 53 9.87 2.77 -5.96
C LEU A 53 9.27 1.59 -6.74
N HIS A 54 8.70 1.86 -7.92
CA HIS A 54 8.21 0.84 -8.83
C HIS A 54 9.34 -0.14 -9.18
N ASP A 55 10.44 0.37 -9.75
CA ASP A 55 11.55 -0.47 -10.20
C ASP A 55 12.25 -1.18 -9.04
N PHE A 56 12.37 -0.51 -7.89
CA PHE A 56 12.86 -1.13 -6.68
C PHE A 56 11.97 -2.32 -6.26
N ALA A 57 10.64 -2.14 -6.23
CA ALA A 57 9.71 -3.22 -5.87
C ALA A 57 9.81 -4.41 -6.82
N TYR A 58 9.89 -4.19 -8.14
CA TYR A 58 10.08 -5.27 -9.10
C TYR A 58 11.48 -5.90 -9.05
N SER A 59 12.51 -5.13 -8.68
CA SER A 59 13.89 -5.63 -8.54
C SER A 59 14.06 -6.63 -7.39
N LEU A 60 13.28 -6.50 -6.31
CA LEU A 60 13.28 -7.44 -5.19
C LEU A 60 12.88 -8.87 -5.62
N PHE A 61 12.20 -9.00 -6.76
CA PHE A 61 11.72 -10.26 -7.32
C PHE A 61 12.47 -10.64 -8.61
N TRP A 62 13.67 -10.08 -8.82
CA TRP A 62 14.51 -10.41 -9.96
C TRP A 62 14.78 -11.92 -10.04
N GLY A 63 14.62 -12.50 -11.23
CA GLY A 63 14.86 -13.93 -11.48
C GLY A 63 13.71 -14.88 -11.10
N SER A 64 12.54 -14.37 -10.68
CA SER A 64 11.36 -15.22 -10.44
C SER A 64 10.07 -14.65 -11.05
N GLU A 65 9.58 -15.30 -12.09
CA GLU A 65 8.34 -14.92 -12.78
C GLU A 65 7.10 -15.09 -11.89
N ILE A 66 7.12 -16.04 -10.95
CA ILE A 66 6.01 -16.26 -10.01
C ILE A 66 5.82 -15.05 -9.09
N TRP A 67 6.92 -14.51 -8.56
CA TRP A 67 6.85 -13.36 -7.67
C TRP A 67 6.50 -12.06 -8.40
N LYS A 68 6.95 -11.90 -9.64
CA LYS A 68 6.50 -10.79 -10.50
C LYS A 68 5.00 -10.87 -10.78
N ALA A 69 4.49 -12.04 -11.16
CA ALA A 69 3.07 -12.25 -11.40
C ALA A 69 2.23 -11.99 -10.14
N TYR A 70 2.75 -12.37 -8.96
CA TYR A 70 2.11 -12.04 -7.68
C TYR A 70 2.04 -10.53 -7.46
N LEU A 71 3.11 -9.79 -7.73
CA LEU A 71 3.13 -8.33 -7.59
C LEU A 71 2.16 -7.66 -8.57
N ASP A 72 2.19 -8.07 -9.85
CA ASP A 72 1.27 -7.58 -10.88
C ASP A 72 -0.19 -7.85 -10.50
N PHE A 73 -0.48 -9.03 -9.95
CA PHE A 73 -1.83 -9.38 -9.50
C PHE A 73 -2.36 -8.42 -8.43
N TRP A 74 -1.51 -7.99 -7.49
CA TRP A 74 -1.94 -7.04 -6.46
C TRP A 74 -1.97 -5.60 -6.97
N TYR A 75 -1.06 -5.23 -7.88
CA TYR A 75 -0.91 -3.85 -8.32
C TYR A 75 -1.90 -3.43 -9.42
N GLN A 76 -2.54 -4.39 -10.11
CA GLN A 76 -3.60 -4.11 -11.08
C GLN A 76 -4.88 -3.54 -10.43
N PHE A 77 -5.08 -3.74 -9.13
CA PHE A 77 -6.29 -3.29 -8.46
C PHE A 77 -6.31 -1.76 -8.27
N PRO A 78 -7.52 -1.14 -8.23
CA PRO A 78 -7.64 0.30 -8.08
C PRO A 78 -6.96 0.81 -6.80
N LEU A 79 -6.10 1.81 -6.96
CA LEU A 79 -5.26 2.37 -5.90
C LEU A 79 -6.09 2.75 -4.67
N ILE A 80 -7.16 3.52 -4.87
CA ILE A 80 -7.95 4.05 -3.77
C ILE A 80 -8.59 2.92 -2.96
N ILE A 81 -9.10 1.89 -3.64
CA ILE A 81 -9.71 0.73 -2.97
C ILE A 81 -8.67 -0.02 -2.15
N MET A 82 -7.54 -0.38 -2.76
CA MET A 82 -6.53 -1.20 -2.10
C MET A 82 -5.87 -0.50 -0.92
N VAL A 83 -5.52 0.77 -1.07
CA VAL A 83 -4.89 1.54 0.00
C VAL A 83 -5.89 1.81 1.13
N SER A 84 -7.17 2.06 0.82
CA SER A 84 -8.21 2.23 1.85
C SER A 84 -8.45 0.94 2.64
N LEU A 85 -8.54 -0.21 1.97
CA LEU A 85 -8.66 -1.51 2.63
C LEU A 85 -7.45 -1.81 3.51
N LYS A 86 -6.24 -1.57 2.98
CA LYS A 86 -5.00 -1.75 3.73
C LYS A 86 -4.97 -0.83 4.97
N LEU A 87 -5.40 0.42 4.84
CA LEU A 87 -5.44 1.40 5.93
C LEU A 87 -6.38 0.93 7.04
N ALA A 88 -7.59 0.53 6.68
CA ALA A 88 -8.59 0.06 7.65
C ALA A 88 -8.08 -1.19 8.39
N ILE A 89 -7.60 -2.19 7.64
CA ILE A 89 -7.13 -3.47 8.20
C ILE A 89 -5.88 -3.25 9.05
N SER A 90 -4.87 -2.52 8.55
CA SER A 90 -3.61 -2.34 9.26
C SER A 90 -3.77 -1.53 10.53
N THR A 91 -4.55 -0.44 10.47
CA THR A 91 -4.78 0.41 11.64
C THR A 91 -5.56 -0.37 12.71
N TRP A 92 -6.63 -1.07 12.30
CA TRP A 92 -7.42 -1.86 13.23
C TRP A 92 -6.61 -2.99 13.87
N LEU A 93 -5.87 -3.78 13.06
CA LEU A 93 -5.00 -4.85 13.57
C LEU A 93 -3.92 -4.30 14.49
N GLY A 94 -3.29 -3.18 14.14
CA GLY A 94 -2.27 -2.53 14.96
C GLY A 94 -2.82 -2.09 16.32
N LEU A 95 -3.96 -1.41 16.35
CA LEU A 95 -4.62 -0.99 17.60
C LEU A 95 -5.07 -2.20 18.44
N TRP A 96 -5.62 -3.24 17.80
CA TRP A 96 -6.02 -4.47 18.46
C TRP A 96 -4.83 -5.18 19.11
N LEU A 97 -3.71 -5.28 18.39
CA LEU A 97 -2.50 -5.92 18.89
C LEU A 97 -1.88 -5.13 20.05
N LEU A 98 -1.86 -3.80 19.97
CA LEU A 98 -1.43 -2.94 21.07
C LEU A 98 -2.30 -3.15 22.32
N LYS A 99 -3.62 -3.19 22.16
CA LYS A 99 -4.54 -3.43 23.28
C LYS A 99 -4.34 -4.79 23.95
N LYS A 100 -3.97 -5.82 23.17
CA LYS A 100 -3.79 -7.18 23.69
C LYS A 100 -2.42 -7.41 24.32
N LEU A 101 -1.38 -6.74 23.82
CA LEU A 101 0.00 -6.96 24.23
C LEU A 101 0.52 -5.92 25.22
N LYS A 102 -0.11 -4.75 25.32
CA LYS A 102 0.26 -3.73 26.29
C LYS A 102 -0.52 -3.95 27.58
#